data_AF-B7KBI4-F1
#
_entry.id   AF-B7KBI4-F1
#
_cell.length_a   1.000
_cell.length_b   1.000
_cell.length_c   1.000
_cell.angle_alpha   90.00
_cell.angle_beta   90.00
_cell.angle_gamma   90.00
#
_symmetry.space_group_name_H-M   'P 1'
#
loop_
_entity.id
_entity.type
_entity.pdbx_description
1 polymer ?
#
loop_
_entity_poly.entity_id
_entity_poly.type
_entity_poly.pdbx_seq_one_letter_code
_entity_poly.pdbx_strand_id
1 'polypeptide(L)' 'MNVEIHKLIKSYREQLIKSGVDPSKAEKASQNLDQEKLRIISEIWSEWATTVSQLESTVDEKAS' A
#
# COMPACT_ATOMS: atom_id res chain seq x y z
N MET A 1 -6.71 -22.33 -1.48
CA MET A 1 -6.59 -20.88 -1.19
C MET A 1 -6.14 -20.19 -2.47
N ASN A 2 -6.79 -19.11 -2.88
CA ASN A 2 -6.67 -18.53 -4.23
C ASN A 2 -5.30 -17.83 -4.41
N VAL A 3 -4.59 -18.09 -5.51
CA VAL A 3 -3.21 -17.60 -5.77
C VAL A 3 -3.13 -16.08 -5.74
N GLU A 4 -4.21 -15.40 -6.12
CA GLU A 4 -4.31 -13.93 -6.13
C GLU A 4 -4.29 -13.33 -4.71
N ILE A 5 -4.92 -14.00 -3.74
CA ILE A 5 -4.95 -13.52 -2.35
C ILE A 5 -3.54 -13.55 -1.76
N HIS A 6 -2.75 -14.60 -2.02
CA HIS A 6 -1.37 -14.69 -1.54
C HIS A 6 -0.49 -13.55 -2.09
N LYS A 7 -0.70 -13.15 -3.35
CA LYS A 7 0.00 -12.00 -3.94
C LYS A 7 -0.39 -10.70 -3.23
N LEU A 8 -1.69 -10.50 -2.96
CA LEU A 8 -2.18 -9.31 -2.26
C LEU A 8 -1.64 -9.23 -0.82
N ILE A 9 -1.67 -10.33 -0.07
CA ILE A 9 -1.11 -10.41 1.30
C ILE A 9 0.38 -10.03 1.27
N LYS A 10 1.14 -10.63 0.35
CA LYS A 10 2.57 -10.35 0.22
C LYS A 10 2.83 -8.88 -0.12
N SER A 11 2.14 -8.35 -1.13
CA SER A 11 2.28 -6.94 -1.53
C SER A 11 1.93 -5.99 -0.40
N TYR A 12 0.81 -6.22 0.29
CA TYR A 12 0.39 -5.38 1.42
C TYR A 12 1.43 -5.39 2.54
N ARG A 13 1.93 -6.56 2.94
CA ARG A 13 3.01 -6.69 3.94
C ARG A 13 4.27 -5.91 3.54
N GLU A 14 4.70 -6.05 2.29
CA GLU A 14 5.90 -5.36 1.79
C GLU A 14 5.73 -3.84 1.79
N GLN A 15 4.55 -3.33 1.45
CA GLN A 15 4.27 -1.89 1.50
C GLN A 15 4.29 -1.36 2.93
N LEU A 16 3.71 -2.08 3.90
CA LEU A 16 3.78 -1.70 5.31
C LEU A 16 5.24 -1.58 5.78
N ILE A 17 6.09 -2.55 5.43
CA ILE A 17 7.51 -2.54 5.78
C ILE A 17 8.22 -1.34 5.13
N LYS A 18 7.96 -1.07 3.85
CA LYS A 18 8.54 0.09 3.15
C LYS A 18 8.13 1.43 3.78
N SER A 19 6.92 1.52 4.31
CA SER A 19 6.44 2.69 5.05
C SER A 19 6.97 2.77 6.50
N GLY A 20 7.88 1.88 6.90
CA GLY A 20 8.53 1.90 8.21
C GLY A 20 7.79 1.13 9.30
N VAL A 21 6.76 0.35 8.97
CA VAL A 21 6.10 -0.53 9.94
C VAL A 21 7.03 -1.70 10.28
N ASP A 22 7.11 -2.02 11.57
CA ASP A 22 7.84 -3.19 12.05
C ASP A 22 7.45 -4.48 11.28
N PRO A 23 8.41 -5.30 10.81
CA PRO A 23 8.11 -6.50 10.03
C PRO A 23 7.18 -7.51 10.73
N SER A 24 7.30 -7.68 12.05
CA SER A 24 6.43 -8.59 12.79
C SER A 24 4.99 -8.07 12.85
N LYS A 25 4.82 -6.75 13.01
CA LYS A 25 3.50 -6.10 12.94
C LYS A 25 2.92 -6.16 11.52
N ALA A 26 3.73 -5.96 10.49
CA ALA A 26 3.31 -6.05 9.09
C ALA A 26 2.85 -7.46 8.73
N GLU A 27 3.55 -8.50 9.18
CA GLU A 27 3.15 -9.89 9.02
C GLU A 27 1.77 -10.15 9.65
N LYS A 28 1.61 -9.80 10.94
CA LYS A 28 0.34 -9.98 11.65
C LYS A 28 -0.82 -9.23 11.00
N ALA A 29 -0.58 -8.00 10.54
CA ALA A 29 -1.58 -7.21 9.85
C ALA A 29 -2.01 -7.89 8.54
N SER A 30 -1.06 -8.40 7.76
CA SER A 30 -1.34 -9.04 6.47
C SER A 30 -2.12 -10.36 6.59
N GLN A 31 -2.01 -11.05 7.72
CA GLN A 31 -2.72 -12.31 7.97
C GLN A 31 -4.15 -12.11 8.51
N ASN A 32 -4.48 -10.93 9.04
CA ASN A 32 -5.77 -10.64 9.69
C ASN A 32 -6.82 -10.04 8.74
N LEU A 33 -6.47 -9.83 7.47
CA LEU A 33 -7.37 -9.23 6.49
C LEU A 33 -7.94 -10.28 5.54
N ASP A 34 -9.22 -10.16 5.26
CA ASP A 34 -9.87 -10.90 4.19
C ASP A 34 -9.55 -10.28 2.81
N GLN A 35 -9.92 -11.00 1.75
CA GLN A 35 -9.63 -10.60 0.37
C GLN A 35 -10.26 -9.25 -0.01
N GLU A 36 -11.46 -8.97 0.47
CA GLU A 36 -12.18 -7.72 0.15
C GLU A 36 -11.45 -6.52 0.75
N LYS A 37 -11.07 -6.60 2.03
CA LYS A 37 -10.29 -5.55 2.69
C LYS A 37 -8.94 -5.35 2.03
N LEU A 38 -8.22 -6.43 1.69
CA LEU A 38 -6.93 -6.33 0.99
C LEU A 38 -7.06 -5.63 -0.37
N ARG A 39 -8.15 -5.89 -1.09
CA ARG A 39 -8.44 -5.23 -2.37
C ARG A 39 -8.70 -3.74 -2.18
N ILE A 40 -9.60 -3.37 -1.27
CA ILE A 40 -9.92 -1.97 -0.97
C ILE A 40 -8.66 -1.20 -0.57
N ILE A 41 -7.83 -1.77 0.31
CA ILE A 41 -6.58 -1.13 0.72
C ILE A 41 -5.63 -0.93 -0.46
N SER A 42 -5.53 -1.90 -1.36
CA SER A 42 -4.67 -1.81 -2.55
C SER A 42 -5.15 -0.70 -3.52
N GLU A 43 -6.46 -0.55 -3.67
CA GLU A 43 -7.07 0.52 -4.48
C GLU A 43 -6.79 1.90 -3.86
N ILE A 44 -7.06 2.07 -2.55
CA ILE A 44 -6.77 3.31 -1.80
C ILE A 44 -5.30 3.69 -1.90
N TRP A 45 -4.38 2.74 -1.78
CA TRP A 45 -2.95 3.03 -1.82
C TRP A 45 -2.50 3.53 -3.20
N SER A 46 -3.06 2.97 -4.27
CA SER A 46 -2.77 3.42 -5.64
C SER A 46 -3.28 4.83 -5.90
N GLU A 47 -4.48 5.14 -5.41
CA GLU A 47 -5.06 6.49 -5.49
C GLU A 47 -4.22 7.49 -4.68
N TRP A 48 -3.85 7.14 -3.46
CA TRP A 48 -3.02 7.97 -2.59
C TRP A 48 -1.64 8.26 -3.20
N ALA A 49 -0.96 7.25 -3.75
CA ALA A 49 0.32 7.43 -4.42
C ALA A 49 0.20 8.42 -5.59
N THR A 50 -0.89 8.34 -6.36
CA THR A 50 -1.18 9.27 -7.45
C THR A 50 -1.37 10.70 -6.92
N THR A 51 -2.16 10.87 -5.86
CA THR A 51 -2.38 12.19 -5.23
C THR A 51 -1.07 12.81 -4.72
N VAL A 52 -0.22 12.03 -4.05
CA VAL A 52 1.07 12.52 -3.54
C VAL A 52 1.98 12.94 -4.69
N SER A 53 2.11 12.12 -5.75
CA SER A 53 2.92 12.48 -6.92
C SER A 53 2.44 13.75 -7.62
N GLN A 54 1.13 13.99 -7.68
CA GLN A 54 0.57 15.23 -8.22
C GLN A 54 0.92 16.45 -7.36
N LEU A 55 0.86 16.31 -6.03
CA LEU A 55 1.24 17.38 -5.11
C LEU A 55 2.73 17.72 -5.23
N GLU A 56 3.60 16.72 -5.30
CA GLU A 56 5.05 16.91 -5.48
C GLU A 56 5.37 17.59 -6.82
N SER A 57 4.74 17.13 -7.91
CA SER A 57 4.94 17.74 -9.25
C SER A 57 4.47 19.19 -9.32
N THR A 58 3.46 19.56 -8.53
CA THR A 58 2.96 20.95 -8.47
C THR A 58 3.90 21.89 -7.71
N VAL A 59 4.76 21.35 -6.84
CA VAL A 59 5.73 22.15 -6.06
C VAL A 59 6.94 22.54 -6.91
N ASP A 60 7.38 21.68 -7.84
CA ASP A 60 8.49 22.00 -8.77
C ASP A 60 8.14 23.12 -9.76
N GLU A 61 6.87 23.22 -10.20
CA GLU A 61 6.45 24.21 -11.21
C GLU A 61 6.33 25.65 -10.65
N LYS A 62 6.20 25.82 -9.33
CA LYS A 62 6.15 27.15 -8.69
C LYS A 62 7.50 27.66 -8.17
N ALA A 63 8.56 26.86 -8.27
CA ALA A 63 9.90 27.21 -7.83
C ALA A 63 10.85 27.59 -9.00
N SER A 64 10.37 27.58 -10.25
CA SER A 64 11.10 28.04 -11.45
C SER A 64 10.67 29.43 -11.91
#